data_AF-A0A8S9G6N4-F1
#
_entry.id   AF-A0A8S9G6N4-F1
#
_cell.length_a   1.000
_cell.length_b   1.000
_cell.length_c   1.000
_cell.angle_alpha   90.00
_cell.angle_beta   90.00
_cell.angle_gamma   90.00
#
_symmetry.space_group_name_H-M   'P 1'
#
loop_
_entity.id
_entity.type
_entity.pdbx_description
1 polymer ?
#
loop_
_entity_poly.entity_id
_entity_poly.type
_entity_poly.pdbx_seq_one_letter_code
_entity_poly.pdbx_strand_id
1 'polypeptide(L)'
;MLFFKIPDCLPVTKQPTAKRSVSERSSPFEGLPEGFMGKMLVYKSGTVKLKLGDVLYDVSPGPNTVFHNDVAAINGKERNCCRIGSSAKFATVTPDVESLLNSDPDMQIHK
;
A
#
# COMPACT_ATOMS: atom_id res chain seq x y z
N MET A 1 10.56 8.86 10.48
CA MET A 1 10.26 8.27 9.15
C MET A 1 8.94 7.50 9.23
N LEU A 2 8.16 7.38 8.15
CA LEU A 2 6.88 6.67 8.17
C LEU A 2 6.96 5.41 7.28
N PHE A 3 6.56 4.27 7.83
CA PHE A 3 6.54 2.97 7.16
C PHE A 3 5.12 2.50 6.96
N PHE A 4 4.79 2.12 5.73
CA PHE A 4 3.48 1.59 5.39
C PHE A 4 3.55 0.07 5.30
N LYS A 5 2.74 -0.63 6.11
CA LYS A 5 2.46 -2.05 5.92
C LYS A 5 1.35 -2.17 4.87
N ILE A 6 1.72 -2.57 3.66
CA ILE A 6 0.82 -2.67 2.51
C ILE A 6 0.43 -4.14 2.30
N PRO A 7 -0.80 -4.46 1.84
CA PRO A 7 -1.20 -5.83 1.54
C PRO A 7 -0.30 -6.47 0.47
N ASP A 8 -0.08 -7.78 0.57
CA ASP A 8 0.78 -8.53 -0.36
C ASP A 8 0.23 -8.58 -1.79
N CYS A 9 -1.07 -8.34 -1.95
CA CYS A 9 -1.74 -8.23 -3.24
C CYS A 9 -2.62 -6.98 -3.21
N LEU A 10 -2.36 -6.05 -4.12
CA LEU A 10 -3.23 -4.90 -4.32
C LEU A 10 -4.25 -5.25 -5.42
N PRO A 11 -5.57 -5.07 -5.17
CA PRO A 11 -6.59 -5.25 -6.20
C PRO A 11 -6.57 -4.11 -7.24
N VAL A 12 -5.42 -3.81 -7.83
CA VAL A 12 -5.31 -2.80 -8.89
C VAL A 12 -5.79 -3.42 -10.21
N THR A 13 -6.76 -2.79 -10.86
CA THR A 13 -7.16 -3.15 -12.23
C THR A 13 -5.93 -3.01 -13.14
N LYS A 14 -5.42 -4.12 -13.66
CA LYS A 14 -4.27 -4.11 -14.58
C LYS A 14 -4.65 -3.36 -15.86
N GLN A 15 -3.75 -2.49 -16.36
CA GLN A 15 -3.80 -2.08 -17.76
C GLN A 15 -3.72 -3.33 -18.67
N PRO A 16 -4.44 -3.38 -19.80
CA PRO A 16 -4.71 -4.61 -20.57
C PRO A 16 -3.50 -5.24 -21.29
N THR A 17 -2.27 -4.83 -20.99
CA THR A 17 -1.07 -5.22 -21.74
C THR A 17 -0.24 -6.35 -21.13
N ALA A 18 -0.61 -6.92 -19.98
CA ALA A 18 0.18 -7.98 -19.34
C ALA A 18 -0.56 -9.32 -19.24
N LYS A 19 -0.14 -10.30 -20.06
CA LYS A 19 -0.57 -11.71 -19.97
C LYS A 19 -0.12 -12.29 -18.62
N ARG A 20 -1.05 -12.83 -17.84
CA ARG A 20 -0.76 -13.49 -16.55
C ARG A 20 -0.29 -14.94 -16.78
N SER A 21 0.96 -15.24 -16.44
CA SER A 21 1.35 -16.58 -15.99
C SER A 21 1.12 -16.66 -14.48
N VAL A 22 0.27 -17.60 -14.06
CA VAL A 22 0.00 -17.88 -12.64
C VAL A 22 1.19 -18.65 -12.07
N SER A 23 2.29 -17.97 -11.72
CA SER A 23 3.41 -18.66 -11.03
C SER A 23 4.47 -17.79 -10.35
N GLU A 24 4.46 -16.46 -10.42
CA GLU A 24 5.51 -15.67 -9.77
C GLU A 24 4.93 -14.67 -8.76
N ARG A 25 5.59 -14.57 -7.59
CA ARG A 25 5.27 -13.61 -6.52
C ARG A 25 5.50 -12.19 -7.05
N SER A 26 4.56 -11.68 -7.82
CA SER A 26 4.54 -10.31 -8.31
C SER A 26 4.55 -9.36 -7.12
N SER A 27 5.34 -8.29 -7.18
CA SER A 27 5.34 -7.27 -6.13
C SER A 27 3.92 -6.70 -5.95
N PRO A 28 3.52 -6.28 -4.74
CA PRO A 28 2.20 -5.70 -4.52
C PRO A 28 1.98 -4.44 -5.36
N PHE A 29 3.06 -3.81 -5.83
CA PHE A 29 3.04 -2.61 -6.67
C PHE A 29 3.13 -2.90 -8.17
N GLU A 30 3.12 -4.17 -8.57
CA GLU A 30 3.15 -4.54 -9.99
C GLU A 30 1.95 -3.92 -10.73
N GLY A 31 2.22 -3.25 -11.84
CA GLY A 31 1.21 -2.55 -12.63
C GLY A 31 0.93 -1.11 -12.21
N LEU A 32 1.56 -0.61 -11.13
CA LEU A 32 1.56 0.82 -10.82
C LEU A 32 2.68 1.54 -11.59
N PRO A 33 2.45 2.80 -12.01
CA PRO A 33 3.48 3.59 -12.67
C PRO A 33 4.64 3.91 -11.72
N GLU A 34 5.85 4.00 -12.27
CA GLU A 34 6.99 4.57 -11.55
C GLU A 34 6.72 6.03 -11.19
N GLY A 35 7.22 6.46 -10.03
CA GLY A 35 7.01 7.82 -9.54
C GLY A 35 5.61 8.02 -8.94
N PHE A 36 4.71 8.70 -9.65
CA PHE A 36 3.38 9.06 -9.11
C PHE A 36 2.43 7.85 -9.11
N MET A 37 2.26 7.22 -7.95
CA MET A 37 1.44 6.00 -7.82
C MET A 37 -0.01 6.27 -7.37
N GLY A 38 -0.28 7.44 -6.80
CA GLY A 38 -1.57 7.69 -6.16
C GLY A 38 -1.61 8.92 -5.26
N LYS A 39 -2.69 9.03 -4.49
CA LYS A 39 -2.96 10.19 -3.62
C LYS A 39 -3.28 9.74 -2.20
N MET A 40 -2.78 10.48 -1.22
CA MET A 40 -3.23 10.38 0.16
C MET A 40 -4.34 11.41 0.41
N LEU A 41 -5.46 10.95 0.94
CA LEU A 41 -6.65 11.75 1.21
C LEU A 41 -6.82 11.88 2.73
N VAL A 42 -6.82 13.11 3.23
CA VAL A 42 -7.13 13.41 4.63
C VAL A 42 -8.48 14.11 4.69
N TYR A 43 -9.45 13.45 5.30
CA TYR A 43 -10.82 13.96 5.41
C TYR A 43 -10.95 14.91 6.60
N LYS A 44 -11.96 15.78 6.58
CA LYS A 44 -12.26 16.69 7.70
C LYS A 44 -12.52 15.94 9.01
N SER A 45 -12.99 14.70 8.95
CA SER A 45 -13.17 13.79 10.10
C SER A 45 -11.86 13.30 10.72
N GLY A 46 -10.72 13.56 10.08
CA GLY A 46 -9.43 12.97 10.45
C GLY A 46 -9.20 11.57 9.85
N THR A 47 -10.19 10.98 9.20
CA THR A 47 -10.02 9.73 8.45
C THR A 47 -8.97 9.93 7.35
N VAL A 48 -8.06 8.97 7.20
CA VAL A 48 -7.04 8.99 6.15
C VAL A 48 -7.26 7.81 5.22
N LYS A 49 -7.31 8.07 3.92
CA LYS A 49 -7.34 7.05 2.88
C LYS A 49 -6.17 7.21 1.92
N LEU A 50 -5.76 6.12 1.30
CA LEU A 50 -4.78 6.09 0.21
C LEU A 50 -5.49 5.60 -1.05
N LYS A 51 -5.42 6.36 -2.14
CA LYS A 51 -5.90 5.93 -3.45
C LYS A 51 -4.70 5.51 -4.30
N LEU A 52 -4.61 4.23 -4.67
CA LEU A 52 -3.61 3.69 -5.59
C LEU A 52 -4.32 3.13 -6.82
N GLY A 53 -4.01 3.68 -7.99
CA GLY A 53 -4.84 3.46 -9.18
C GLY A 53 -6.30 3.85 -8.92
N ASP A 54 -7.21 2.90 -9.14
CA ASP A 54 -8.65 3.12 -8.97
C ASP A 54 -9.20 2.65 -7.61
N VAL A 55 -8.36 2.03 -6.77
CA VAL A 55 -8.80 1.47 -5.48
C VAL A 55 -8.47 2.39 -4.31
N LEU A 56 -9.41 2.47 -3.37
CA LEU A 56 -9.25 3.15 -2.08
C LEU A 56 -8.84 2.16 -0.99
N TYR A 57 -7.95 2.62 -0.12
CA TYR A 57 -7.45 1.90 1.03
C TYR A 57 -7.60 2.77 2.28
N ASP A 58 -7.98 2.16 3.39
CA ASP A 58 -7.93 2.80 4.70
C ASP A 58 -6.50 2.82 5.23
N VAL A 59 -6.12 3.94 5.85
CA VAL A 59 -4.82 4.12 6.47
C VAL A 59 -5.03 4.36 7.96
N SER A 60 -4.57 3.41 8.76
CA SER A 60 -4.63 3.46 10.22
C SER A 60 -3.23 3.59 10.83
N PRO A 61 -3.08 4.22 12.02
CA PRO A 61 -1.83 4.15 12.77
C PRO A 61 -1.40 2.70 12.98
N GLY A 62 -0.11 2.43 12.72
CA GLY A 62 0.50 1.15 13.02
C GLY A 62 0.87 1.02 14.50
N PRO A 63 1.50 -0.10 14.88
CA PRO A 63 1.93 -0.33 16.26
C PRO A 63 2.87 0.79 16.73
N ASN A 64 2.65 1.26 17.96
CA ASN A 64 3.54 2.23 18.58
C ASN A 64 4.81 1.51 19.06
N THR A 65 5.92 1.75 18.38
CA THR A 65 7.19 1.15 18.76
C THR A 65 7.81 1.90 19.94
N VAL A 66 7.92 1.24 21.08
CA VAL A 66 8.53 1.77 22.30
C VAL A 66 10.04 1.53 22.38
N PHE A 67 10.58 0.80 21.40
CA PHE A 67 12.00 0.43 21.31
C PHE A 67 12.74 1.26 20.26
N HIS A 68 14.07 1.31 20.38
CA HIS A 68 14.92 1.97 19.38
C HIS A 68 14.86 1.23 18.05
N ASN A 69 14.57 1.95 16.98
CA ASN A 69 14.49 1.43 15.61
C ASN A 69 15.41 2.27 14.72
N ASP A 70 16.35 1.63 14.05
CA ASP A 70 17.19 2.24 13.02
C ASP A 70 16.89 1.62 11.66
N VAL A 71 17.01 2.43 10.63
CA VAL A 71 16.81 2.03 9.24
C VAL A 71 18.10 2.32 8.49
N ALA A 72 18.60 1.33 7.76
CA ALA A 72 19.85 1.42 7.03
C ALA A 72 19.68 0.97 5.57
N ALA A 73 20.39 1.64 4.66
CA ALA A 73 20.64 1.13 3.33
C ALA A 73 21.89 0.25 3.36
N ILE A 74 21.77 -0.95 2.81
CA ILE A 74 22.88 -1.92 2.73
C ILE A 74 23.11 -2.25 1.26
N ASN A 75 24.26 -1.84 0.72
CA ASN A 75 24.73 -2.24 -0.60
C ASN A 75 25.72 -3.41 -0.45
N GLY A 76 25.25 -4.63 -0.71
CA GLY A 76 26.08 -5.83 -0.59
C GLY A 76 27.22 -5.92 -1.61
N LYS A 77 27.13 -5.25 -2.76
CA LYS A 77 28.19 -5.29 -3.80
C LYS A 77 29.40 -4.45 -3.38
N GLU A 78 29.15 -3.23 -2.94
CA GLU A 78 30.20 -2.29 -2.53
C GLU A 78 30.57 -2.43 -1.04
N ARG A 79 29.88 -3.30 -0.30
CA ARG A 79 30.03 -3.49 1.15
C ARG A 79 29.81 -2.21 1.96
N ASN A 80 28.90 -1.37 1.48
CA ASN A 80 28.56 -0.10 2.11
C ASN A 80 27.27 -0.25 2.94
N CYS A 81 27.29 0.32 4.14
CA CYS A 81 26.13 0.40 5.03
C CYS A 81 25.99 1.84 5.52
N CYS A 82 24.81 2.44 5.32
CA CYS A 82 24.52 3.80 5.75
C CYS A 82 23.22 3.85 6.55
N ARG A 83 23.28 4.42 7.75
CA ARG A 83 22.08 4.67 8.55
C ARG A 83 21.28 5.82 7.95
N ILE A 84 20.06 5.52 7.50
CA ILE A 84 19.12 6.48 6.89
C ILE A 84 18.41 7.30 7.97
N GLY A 85 18.09 6.68 9.10
CA GLY A 85 17.45 7.38 10.21
C GLY A 85 17.00 6.46 11.34
N SER A 86 16.52 7.08 12.41
CA SER A 86 15.95 6.42 13.59
C SER A 86 14.46 6.77 13.74
N SER A 87 13.77 6.11 14.68
CA SER A 87 12.37 6.41 15.07
C SER A 87 11.35 6.23 13.93
N ALA A 88 11.22 4.99 13.47
CA ALA A 88 10.19 4.57 12.54
C ALA A 88 8.79 4.72 13.18
N LYS A 89 7.89 5.43 12.51
CA LYS A 89 6.45 5.36 12.76
C LYS A 89 5.84 4.41 11.75
N PHE A 90 4.81 3.67 12.13
CA PHE A 90 4.16 2.71 11.24
C PHE A 90 2.75 3.17 10.91
N ALA A 91 2.29 2.82 9.72
CA ALA A 91 0.92 2.95 9.26
C ALA A 91 0.51 1.62 8.62
N THR A 92 -0.71 1.18 8.89
CA THR A 92 -1.29 -0.02 8.30
C THR A 92 -2.24 0.40 7.20
N VAL A 93 -2.06 -0.19 6.01
CA VAL A 93 -2.92 0.04 4.85
C VAL A 93 -3.78 -1.20 4.63
N THR A 94 -5.10 -1.03 4.58
CA THR A 94 -6.06 -2.11 4.33
C THR A 94 -6.99 -1.73 3.18
N PRO A 95 -7.38 -2.65 2.29
CA PRO A 95 -8.37 -2.34 1.26
C PRO A 95 -9.67 -1.88 1.89
N ASP A 96 -10.30 -0.86 1.30
CA ASP A 96 -11.65 -0.44 1.68
C ASP A 96 -12.65 -1.46 1.12
N VAL A 97 -12.98 -2.47 1.94
CA VAL A 97 -13.83 -3.60 1.53
C VAL A 97 -15.24 -3.14 1.19
N GLU A 98 -15.78 -2.14 1.90
CA GLU A 98 -17.11 -1.60 1.62
C GLU A 98 -17.14 -0.95 0.23
N SER A 99 -16.16 -0.11 -0.10
CA SER A 99 -16.06 0.50 -1.42
C SER A 99 -15.86 -0.54 -2.53
N LEU A 100 -15.11 -1.62 -2.27
CA LEU A 100 -14.90 -2.70 -3.23
C LEU A 100 -16.19 -3.48 -3.51
N LEU A 101 -16.94 -3.85 -2.47
CA LEU A 101 -18.19 -4.62 -2.63
C LEU A 101 -19.32 -3.82 -3.27
N ASN A 102 -19.35 -2.50 -3.07
CA ASN A 102 -20.38 -1.61 -3.61
C ASN A 102 -20.10 -1.15 -5.06
N SER A 103 -19.00 -1.60 -5.67
CA SER A 103 -18.63 -1.20 -7.03
C SER A 103 -19.32 -2.02 -8.14
N ASP A 104 -20.07 -3.08 -7.77
CA ASP A 104 -20.86 -3.90 -8.69
C ASP A 104 -22.33 -3.42 -8.76
N PRO A 105 -22.78 -2.81 -9.89
CA PRO A 105 -24.18 -2.38 -10.06
C PRO A 105 -25.18 -3.55 -10.16
N ASP A 106 -24.72 -4.79 -10.35
CA ASP A 106 -25.55 -5.98 -10.55
C ASP A 106 -25.86 -6.75 -9.25
N MET A 107 -25.27 -6.37 -8.12
CA MET A 107 -25.57 -7.01 -6.82
C MET A 107 -26.76 -6.34 -6.14
N GLN A 108 -27.90 -6.24 -6.84
CA GLN A 108 -29.17 -5.87 -6.22
C GLN A 108 -29.60 -7.01 -5.29
N ILE A 109 -29.54 -6.74 -3.99
CA ILE A 109 -30.05 -7.63 -2.95
C ILE A 109 -31.55 -7.77 -3.16
N HIS A 110 -32.00 -8.94 -3.63
CA HIS A 110 -33.41 -9.30 -3.56
C HIS A 110 -33.82 -9.32 -2.08
N LYS A 111 -34.59 -8.31 -1.70
CA LYS A 111 -35.21 -8.16 -0.38
C LYS A 111 -36.44 -9.05 -0.25
#